data_AF-A0A7S0STZ0-F1
#
_entry.id   AF-A0A7S0STZ0-F1
#
_cell.length_a   1.000
_cell.length_b   1.000
_cell.length_c   1.000
_cell.angle_alpha   90.00
_cell.angle_beta   90.00
_cell.angle_gamma   90.00
#
_symmetry.space_group_name_H-M   'P 1'
#
loop_
_entity.id
_entity.type
_entity.pdbx_description
1 polymer ?
#
loop_
_entity_poly.entity_id
_entity_poly.type
_entity_poly.pdbx_seq_one_letter_code
_entity_poly.pdbx_strand_id
1 'polypeptide(L)'
;KIIIFFLYMYSTISLIIHNKVYNKMKSNNRLKDLCSYLSNESNDQLDKRVNKLYLPIYNYIISLIECNNNEPLFVGISAPQGCGKTTLTNIISQYFLSNNKICVSMSLDDFYLTGDEQDQLAVKHKDNQLLNYRGNAGT
;
A
#
# COMPACT_ATOMS: atom_id res chain seq x y z
N LYS A 1 -2.06 -17.38 6.36
CA LYS A 1 -1.27 -16.76 5.26
C LYS A 1 -0.94 -15.34 5.70
N ILE A 2 0.36 -15.01 5.76
CA ILE A 2 0.86 -13.68 6.14
C ILE A 2 1.02 -12.88 4.84
N ILE A 3 0.42 -11.70 4.79
CA ILE A 3 0.53 -10.74 3.69
C ILE A 3 1.41 -9.62 4.22
N ILE A 4 2.48 -9.28 3.50
CA ILE A 4 3.40 -8.22 3.89
C ILE A 4 3.33 -7.14 2.80
N PHE A 5 2.86 -5.96 3.18
CA PHE A 5 2.90 -4.78 2.32
C PHE A 5 4.23 -4.06 2.49
N PHE A 6 4.93 -3.84 1.38
CA PHE A 6 6.06 -2.93 1.27
C PHE A 6 5.61 -1.63 0.61
N LEU A 7 5.77 -0.51 1.30
CA LEU A 7 5.52 0.81 0.72
C LEU A 7 6.80 1.37 0.10
N TYR A 8 6.76 1.67 -1.19
CA TYR A 8 7.84 2.29 -1.95
C TYR A 8 7.57 3.78 -2.21
N MET A 9 8.64 4.56 -2.16
CA MET A 9 8.73 5.90 -2.76
C MET A 9 9.40 5.77 -4.13
N TYR A 10 8.87 6.50 -5.12
CA TYR A 10 9.42 6.88 -6.45
C TYR A 10 8.48 6.66 -7.64
N SER A 11 8.61 7.61 -8.58
CA SER A 11 7.70 8.00 -9.66
C SER A 11 7.41 6.90 -10.69
N THR A 12 6.26 6.24 -10.57
CA THR A 12 5.26 5.93 -11.63
C THR A 12 4.37 4.77 -11.18
N ILE A 13 3.05 4.94 -11.30
CA ILE A 13 2.06 3.89 -11.01
C ILE A 13 1.80 3.12 -12.31
N SER A 14 2.07 1.82 -12.35
CA SER A 14 1.49 0.92 -13.36
C SER A 14 0.70 -0.17 -12.64
N LEU A 15 -0.63 -0.06 -12.66
CA LEU A 15 -1.53 -1.13 -12.25
C LEU A 15 -2.61 -1.28 -13.33
N ILE A 16 -2.50 -2.33 -14.16
CA ILE A 16 -3.47 -2.64 -15.21
C ILE A 16 -4.56 -3.54 -14.59
N ILE A 17 -5.76 -2.99 -14.42
CA ILE A 17 -6.91 -3.70 -13.85
C ILE A 17 -7.91 -4.04 -14.96
N HIS A 18 -8.22 -5.33 -15.11
CA HIS A 18 -9.20 -5.84 -16.09
C HIS A 18 -10.66 -5.78 -15.57
N ASN A 19 -11.57 -5.30 -16.44
CA ASN A 19 -13.00 -5.05 -16.18
C ASN A 19 -13.86 -6.26 -15.75
N LYS A 20 -13.36 -7.50 -15.84
CA LYS A 20 -14.20 -8.72 -15.66
C LYS A 20 -14.53 -9.04 -14.19
N VAL A 21 -13.73 -8.54 -13.24
CA VAL A 21 -13.90 -8.79 -11.79
C VAL A 21 -14.98 -7.90 -11.19
N TYR A 22 -15.19 -6.70 -11.74
CA TYR A 22 -16.13 -5.67 -11.25
C TYR A 22 -17.58 -6.18 -11.18
N ASN A 23 -18.06 -6.84 -12.23
CA ASN A 23 -19.47 -7.26 -12.32
C ASN A 23 -19.81 -8.44 -11.40
N LYS A 24 -18.82 -9.23 -10.95
CA LYS A 24 -19.06 -10.39 -10.09
C LYS A 24 -19.29 -10.01 -8.62
N MET A 25 -19.04 -8.75 -8.23
CA MET A 25 -18.93 -8.35 -6.82
C MET A 25 -19.99 -7.38 -6.29
N LYS A 26 -20.83 -6.79 -7.15
CA LYS A 26 -21.91 -5.88 -6.75
C LYS A 26 -22.96 -6.53 -5.80
N SER A 27 -22.92 -7.85 -5.60
CA SER A 27 -23.88 -8.60 -4.76
C SER A 27 -23.42 -8.91 -3.33
N ASN A 28 -22.26 -8.46 -2.87
CA ASN A 28 -21.72 -8.85 -1.56
C ASN A 28 -21.94 -7.81 -0.45
N ASN A 29 -22.57 -8.23 0.65
CA ASN A 29 -22.86 -7.41 1.85
C ASN A 29 -21.61 -6.79 2.52
N ARG A 30 -20.40 -7.26 2.20
CA ARG A 30 -19.12 -6.78 2.76
C ARG A 30 -18.73 -5.35 2.35
N LEU A 31 -19.32 -4.82 1.28
CA LEU A 31 -19.12 -3.43 0.84
C LEU A 31 -19.67 -2.41 1.84
N LYS A 32 -20.74 -2.75 2.58
CA LYS A 32 -21.34 -1.84 3.57
C LYS A 32 -20.41 -1.55 4.74
N ASP A 33 -19.66 -2.56 5.19
CA ASP A 33 -18.71 -2.40 6.28
C ASP A 33 -17.60 -1.42 5.85
N LEU A 34 -17.08 -1.57 4.63
CA LEU A 34 -16.03 -0.68 4.09
C LEU A 34 -16.49 0.78 3.97
N CYS A 35 -17.69 1.03 3.45
CA CYS A 35 -18.23 2.40 3.37
C CYS A 35 -18.51 3.00 4.76
N SER A 36 -18.90 2.18 5.74
CA SER A 36 -19.11 2.64 7.13
C SER A 36 -17.81 3.04 7.83
N TYR A 37 -16.67 2.38 7.51
CA TYR A 37 -15.35 2.71 8.06
C TYR A 37 -14.73 3.98 7.47
N LEU A 38 -15.17 4.41 6.28
CA LEU A 38 -14.63 5.56 5.54
C LEU A 38 -15.45 6.85 5.75
N SER A 39 -16.38 6.83 6.70
CA SER A 39 -17.43 7.84 6.90
C SER A 39 -16.91 9.17 7.47
N ASN A 40 -16.19 9.93 6.63
CA ASN A 40 -15.93 11.38 6.81
C ASN A 40 -15.82 12.15 5.48
N GLU A 41 -16.07 11.51 4.33
CA GLU A 41 -16.06 12.14 3.00
C GLU A 41 -17.46 12.03 2.35
N SER A 42 -17.73 12.89 1.35
CA SER A 42 -19.00 12.85 0.62
C SER A 42 -19.20 11.49 -0.08
N ASN A 43 -20.39 10.89 0.09
CA ASN A 43 -20.73 9.53 -0.33
C ASN A 43 -20.31 9.21 -1.78
N ASP A 44 -20.41 10.18 -2.71
CA ASP A 44 -20.15 9.97 -4.13
C ASP A 44 -18.65 9.88 -4.49
N GLN A 45 -17.77 10.57 -3.76
CA GLN A 45 -16.32 10.50 -3.96
C GLN A 45 -15.72 9.25 -3.30
N LEU A 46 -16.22 8.90 -2.12
CA LEU A 46 -15.88 7.65 -1.45
C LEU A 46 -16.28 6.44 -2.28
N ASP A 47 -17.50 6.42 -2.80
CA ASP A 47 -17.97 5.32 -3.64
C ASP A 47 -17.09 5.15 -4.88
N LYS A 48 -16.61 6.24 -5.48
CA LYS A 48 -15.66 6.17 -6.61
C LYS A 48 -14.33 5.57 -6.18
N ARG A 49 -13.74 6.00 -5.06
CA ARG A 49 -12.45 5.47 -4.57
C ARG A 49 -12.56 4.00 -4.17
N VAL A 50 -13.60 3.63 -3.44
CA VAL A 50 -13.86 2.24 -3.03
C VAL A 50 -14.01 1.35 -4.24
N ASN A 51 -14.91 1.70 -5.17
CA ASN A 51 -15.27 0.82 -6.28
C ASN A 51 -14.23 0.81 -7.40
N LYS A 52 -13.49 1.91 -7.62
CA LYS A 52 -12.50 2.01 -8.70
C LYS A 52 -11.05 1.73 -8.28
N LEU A 53 -10.72 1.88 -7.00
CA LEU A 53 -9.34 1.74 -6.52
C LEU A 53 -9.20 0.65 -5.46
N TYR A 54 -9.87 0.77 -4.32
CA TYR A 54 -9.62 -0.12 -3.18
C TYR A 54 -10.07 -1.56 -3.43
N LEU A 55 -11.30 -1.74 -3.90
CA LEU A 55 -11.86 -3.07 -4.14
C LEU A 55 -11.11 -3.83 -5.26
N PRO A 56 -10.80 -3.21 -6.41
CA PRO A 56 -10.00 -3.89 -7.43
C PRO A 56 -8.60 -4.32 -6.96
N ILE A 57 -7.91 -3.48 -6.19
CA ILE A 57 -6.59 -3.82 -5.64
C ILE A 57 -6.70 -4.99 -4.66
N TYR A 58 -7.65 -4.94 -3.74
CA TYR A 58 -7.89 -6.03 -2.79
C TYR A 58 -8.15 -7.36 -3.50
N ASN A 59 -9.00 -7.36 -4.52
CA ASN A 59 -9.33 -8.57 -5.28
C ASN A 59 -8.13 -9.14 -6.02
N TYR A 60 -7.32 -8.26 -6.61
CA TYR A 60 -6.09 -8.68 -7.27
C TYR A 60 -5.15 -9.37 -6.28
N ILE A 61 -4.94 -8.79 -5.10
CA ILE A 61 -4.10 -9.39 -4.05
C ILE A 61 -4.68 -10.73 -3.58
N ILE A 62 -5.99 -10.84 -3.40
CA ILE A 62 -6.65 -12.11 -3.07
C ILE A 62 -6.37 -13.17 -4.13
N SER A 63 -6.48 -12.83 -5.43
CA SER A 63 -6.18 -13.80 -6.49
C SER A 63 -4.72 -14.29 -6.45
N LEU A 64 -3.78 -13.43 -6.09
CA LEU A 64 -2.37 -13.82 -5.93
C LEU A 64 -2.19 -14.76 -4.72
N ILE A 65 -2.90 -14.50 -3.62
CA ILE A 65 -2.88 -15.35 -2.42
C ILE A 65 -3.44 -16.75 -2.71
N GLU A 66 -4.49 -16.83 -3.55
CA GLU A 66 -5.12 -18.09 -3.94
C GLU A 66 -4.22 -18.93 -4.85
N CYS A 67 -3.43 -18.30 -5.73
CA CYS A 67 -2.50 -18.97 -6.63
C CYS A 67 -1.17 -19.41 -5.96
N ASN A 68 -0.83 -18.87 -4.78
CA ASN A 68 0.44 -19.19 -4.10
C ASN A 68 0.35 -20.40 -3.16
N ASN A 69 1.39 -21.26 -3.22
CA ASN A 69 1.55 -22.52 -2.49
C ASN A 69 1.96 -22.32 -1.01
N ASN A 70 1.14 -21.60 -0.24
CA ASN A 70 1.30 -21.38 1.21
C ASN A 70 2.48 -20.51 1.67
N GLU A 71 3.27 -19.96 0.75
CA GLU A 71 4.29 -18.96 1.08
C GLU A 71 3.68 -17.58 1.41
N PRO A 72 4.35 -16.75 2.23
CA PRO A 72 3.96 -15.36 2.44
C PRO A 72 3.94 -14.57 1.13
N LEU A 73 2.91 -13.73 0.96
CA LEU A 73 2.84 -12.82 -0.20
C LEU A 73 3.40 -11.46 0.18
N PHE A 74 4.39 -11.00 -0.58
CA PHE A 74 4.95 -9.66 -0.47
C PHE A 74 4.37 -8.75 -1.56
N VAL A 75 3.81 -7.60 -1.18
CA VAL A 75 3.17 -6.64 -2.10
C VAL A 75 3.85 -5.28 -1.99
N GLY A 76 4.56 -4.88 -3.04
CA GLY A 76 5.15 -3.54 -3.16
C GLY A 76 4.14 -2.51 -3.68
N ILE A 77 3.99 -1.38 -2.99
CA ILE A 77 3.15 -0.24 -3.38
C ILE A 77 4.05 0.98 -3.60
N SER A 78 4.32 1.33 -4.87
CA SER A 78 5.04 2.56 -5.22
C SER A 78 4.12 3.63 -5.76
N ALA A 79 4.32 4.89 -5.34
CA ALA A 79 3.62 6.05 -5.89
C ALA A 79 4.28 7.38 -5.45
N PRO A 80 3.86 8.54 -5.98
CA PRO A 80 4.33 9.87 -5.53
C PRO A 80 3.94 10.23 -4.08
N GLN A 81 4.71 11.11 -3.43
CA GLN A 81 4.40 11.57 -2.08
C GLN A 81 3.03 12.26 -2.05
N GLY A 82 2.28 12.09 -0.96
CA GLY A 82 0.94 12.67 -0.82
C GLY A 82 -0.17 11.97 -1.59
N CYS A 83 0.11 10.90 -2.36
CA CYS A 83 -0.93 10.19 -3.12
C CYS A 83 -1.81 9.22 -2.28
N GLY A 84 -1.62 9.18 -0.95
CA GLY A 84 -2.45 8.35 -0.05
C GLY A 84 -2.07 6.87 0.03
N LYS A 85 -0.80 6.49 -0.21
CA LYS A 85 -0.36 5.08 -0.07
C LYS A 85 -0.58 4.51 1.33
N THR A 86 -0.26 5.30 2.36
CA THR A 86 -0.48 4.91 3.77
C THR A 86 -1.96 4.67 4.03
N THR A 87 -2.83 5.58 3.53
CA THR A 87 -4.29 5.43 3.62
C THR A 87 -4.76 4.14 2.94
N LEU A 88 -4.32 3.90 1.69
CA LEU A 88 -4.64 2.68 0.93
C LEU A 88 -4.21 1.41 1.68
N THR A 89 -2.97 1.38 2.15
CA THR A 89 -2.38 0.21 2.82
C THR A 89 -3.07 -0.07 4.15
N ASN A 90 -3.39 0.97 4.92
CA ASN A 90 -4.14 0.83 6.17
C ASN A 90 -5.52 0.25 5.92
N ILE A 91 -6.28 0.81 4.96
CA ILE A 91 -7.62 0.33 4.61
C ILE A 91 -7.58 -1.14 4.19
N ILE A 92 -6.69 -1.49 3.26
CA ILE A 92 -6.59 -2.85 2.75
C ILE A 92 -6.14 -3.82 3.85
N SER A 93 -5.20 -3.42 4.71
CA SER A 93 -4.73 -4.26 5.82
C SER A 93 -5.84 -4.54 6.83
N GLN A 94 -6.62 -3.52 7.19
CA GLN A 94 -7.80 -3.69 8.05
C GLN A 94 -8.83 -4.63 7.42
N TYR A 95 -9.01 -4.54 6.09
CA TYR A 95 -9.92 -5.44 5.37
C TYR A 95 -9.42 -6.88 5.33
N PHE A 96 -8.11 -7.10 5.24
CA PHE A 96 -7.53 -8.43 5.38
C PHE A 96 -7.75 -8.99 6.79
N LEU A 97 -7.53 -8.17 7.83
CA LEU A 97 -7.74 -8.56 9.23
C LEU A 97 -9.20 -8.94 9.49
N SER A 98 -10.18 -8.17 8.98
CA SER A 98 -11.60 -8.48 9.12
C SER A 98 -12.03 -9.76 8.39
N ASN A 99 -11.24 -10.21 7.41
CA ASN A 99 -11.42 -11.48 6.69
C ASN A 99 -10.52 -12.61 7.24
N ASN A 100 -10.05 -12.50 8.49
CA ASN A 100 -9.19 -13.48 9.18
C ASN A 100 -7.88 -13.79 8.42
N LYS A 101 -7.30 -12.79 7.76
CA LYS A 101 -5.97 -12.88 7.13
C LYS A 101 -4.98 -12.04 7.93
N ILE A 102 -3.80 -12.58 8.17
CA ILE A 102 -2.72 -11.84 8.84
C ILE A 102 -2.08 -10.92 7.80
N CYS A 103 -2.06 -9.64 8.10
CA CYS A 103 -1.52 -8.61 7.24
C CYS A 103 -0.59 -7.68 8.04
N VAL A 104 0.60 -7.42 7.53
CA VAL A 104 1.59 -6.52 8.11
C VAL A 104 1.94 -5.46 7.07
N SER A 105 1.95 -4.19 7.47
CA SER A 105 2.33 -3.07 6.62
C SER A 105 3.61 -2.43 7.14
N MET A 106 4.56 -2.19 6.24
CA MET A 106 5.85 -1.59 6.58
C MET A 106 6.17 -0.46 5.59
N SER A 107 6.64 0.68 6.10
CA SER A 107 7.15 1.76 5.27
C SER A 107 8.66 1.62 5.10
N LEU A 108 9.19 1.92 3.91
CA LEU A 108 10.63 2.10 3.76
C LEU A 108 11.16 3.23 4.65
N ASP A 109 10.32 4.21 4.97
CA ASP A 109 10.70 5.30 5.86
C ASP A 109 10.98 4.81 7.30
N ASP A 110 10.52 3.61 7.68
CA ASP A 110 10.80 2.99 8.98
C ASP A 110 12.23 2.43 9.05
N PHE A 111 12.92 2.33 7.90
CA PHE A 111 14.25 1.73 7.74
C PHE A 111 15.32 2.75 7.35
N TYR A 112 15.04 4.06 7.46
CA TYR A 112 16.07 5.06 7.31
C TYR A 112 17.17 4.89 8.35
N LEU A 113 18.38 5.30 7.98
CA LEU A 113 19.46 5.48 8.93
C LEU A 113 19.01 6.32 10.13
N THR A 114 19.58 6.01 11.29
CA THR A 114 19.45 6.90 12.45
C THR A 114 20.07 8.26 12.15
N GLY A 115 19.72 9.28 12.94
CA GLY A 115 20.29 10.63 12.75
C GLY A 115 21.82 10.63 12.74
N ASP A 116 22.42 9.91 13.69
CA ASP A 116 23.88 9.81 13.80
C ASP A 116 24.51 9.08 12.59
N GLU A 117 23.87 8.03 12.08
CA GLU A 117 24.33 7.32 10.89
C GLU A 117 24.18 8.16 9.61
N GLN A 118 23.09 8.94 9.51
CA GLN A 118 22.86 9.87 8.41
C GLN A 118 23.92 10.99 8.40
N ASP A 119 24.27 11.52 9.57
CA ASP A 119 25.34 12.52 9.71
C ASP A 119 26.71 11.93 9.32
N GLN A 120 27.00 10.70 9.74
CA GLN A 120 28.21 10.00 9.34
C GLN A 120 28.27 9.76 7.82
N LEU A 121 27.14 9.38 7.20
CA LEU A 121 27.02 9.18 5.76
C LEU A 121 27.29 10.49 5.00
N ALA A 122 26.69 11.60 5.44
CA ALA A 122 26.90 12.92 4.86
C ALA A 122 28.37 13.37 4.95
N VAL A 123 29.02 13.14 6.10
CA VAL A 123 30.45 13.45 6.29
C VAL A 123 31.35 12.57 5.43
N LYS A 124 30.99 11.30 5.22
CA LYS A 124 31.74 10.36 4.37
C LYS A 124 31.63 10.72 2.88
N HIS A 125 30.51 11.31 2.47
CA HIS A 125 30.21 11.65 1.08
C HIS A 125 29.93 13.14 0.88
N LYS A 126 30.78 14.02 1.41
CA LYS A 126 30.61 15.50 1.38
C LYS A 126 30.37 16.09 -0.01
N ASP A 127 30.94 15.49 -1.04
CA ASP A 127 30.79 15.96 -2.42
C ASP A 127 29.47 15.50 -3.06
N ASN A 128 28.74 14.58 -2.44
CA ASN A 128 27.47 14.06 -2.93
C ASN A 128 26.28 14.66 -2.14
N GLN A 129 25.73 15.76 -2.67
CA GLN A 129 24.60 16.45 -2.06
C GLN A 129 23.35 15.59 -1.87
N LEU A 130 23.18 14.51 -2.65
CA LEU A 130 22.03 13.60 -2.53
C LEU A 130 22.06 12.75 -1.26
N LEU A 131 23.24 12.57 -0.64
CA LEU A 131 23.41 11.77 0.57
C LEU A 131 23.47 12.62 1.85
N ASN A 132 23.29 13.94 1.74
CA ASN A 132 23.30 14.83 2.90
C ASN A 132 22.06 14.68 3.78
N TYR A 133 20.95 14.23 3.20
CA TYR A 133 19.67 14.12 3.88
C TYR A 133 18.97 12.83 3.48
N ARG A 134 18.15 12.29 4.39
CA ARG A 134 17.24 11.16 4.12
C ARG A 134 16.39 11.40 2.86
N GLY A 135 16.14 10.32 2.12
CA GLY A 135 15.18 10.29 1.02
C GLY A 135 15.70 9.59 -0.23
N ASN A 136 16.97 9.80 -0.56
CA ASN A 136 17.57 9.20 -1.75
C ASN A 136 18.09 7.79 -1.47
N ALA A 137 18.34 7.03 -2.53
CA ALA A 137 18.92 5.70 -2.40
C ALA A 137 20.26 5.76 -1.66
N GLY A 138 20.40 4.93 -0.63
CA GLY A 138 21.60 4.86 0.22
C GLY A 138 21.50 5.64 1.53
N THR A 139 20.36 6.28 1.81
CA THR A 139 20.04 6.95 3.09
C THR A 139 19.03 6.17 3.89
#